data_AF-A0A2D9S8H7-F1
#
_entry.id   AF-A0A2D9S8H7-F1
#
_cell.length_a   1.000
_cell.length_b   1.000
_cell.length_c   1.000
_cell.angle_alpha   90.00
_cell.angle_beta   90.00
_cell.angle_gamma   90.00
#
_symmetry.space_group_name_H-M   'P 1'
#
loop_
_entity.id
_entity.type
_entity.pdbx_description
1 polymer ?
#
loop_
_entity_poly.entity_id
_entity_poly.type
_entity_poly.pdbx_seq_one_letter_code
_entity_poly.pdbx_strand_id
1 'polypeptide(L)'
;MRSVVLVLLLLTASTAGCLEVPIETCEGTDCFPYDSSLLNDLLSNQDSLDVLLMASQNSKLRVKSTTTYETETQQGEIHWDVAKDDEKNLRSIAMRFNLGTIAIDTEVIDGTEKTNFRIGNVWHEGRDQIPNYKDPFYDLAQQATEEPDGIWPSFGFDTTTILGLDWMITHDLQSLEQVASADNETHTIILVLKGMPPEIIGVELYGNDGSTFVLKIERGDEVDLALQSDLPRAPIEFNIDQALQLGDGSTIWAGYVPLGFTSEIDAAELTFHVIESESTIAEFNLADLSSNQTDSNGDWWEFIYWDYSGDGYFSASDYYEIRTNSTLDVEIRTFDNWANSWTDTQVQS
;
A
#
# COMPACT_ATOMS: atom_id res chain seq x y z
N MET A 1 0.68 42.93 69.82
CA MET A 1 1.86 42.61 68.98
C MET A 1 1.75 41.27 68.22
N ARG A 2 0.54 40.77 67.89
CA ARG A 2 0.37 39.62 66.96
C ARG A 2 -0.37 40.01 65.68
N SER A 3 -1.20 41.06 65.72
CA SER A 3 -1.96 41.52 64.54
C SER A 3 -1.20 42.48 63.61
N VAL A 4 -0.07 43.06 64.05
CA VAL A 4 0.75 43.96 63.21
C VAL A 4 1.73 43.19 62.33
N VAL A 5 2.15 41.99 62.77
CA VAL A 5 3.08 41.14 62.01
C VAL A 5 2.37 40.43 60.85
N LEU A 6 1.08 40.11 61.00
CA LEU A 6 0.31 39.43 59.94
C LEU A 6 0.00 40.36 58.75
N VAL A 7 -0.21 41.66 58.99
CA VAL A 7 -0.47 42.63 57.91
C VAL A 7 0.80 42.92 57.10
N LEU A 8 1.98 42.89 57.73
CA LEU A 8 3.25 43.13 57.04
C LEU A 8 3.70 41.94 56.16
N LEU A 9 3.29 40.71 56.49
CA LEU A 9 3.57 39.50 55.71
C LEU A 9 2.61 39.29 54.53
N LEU A 10 1.46 39.96 54.51
CA LEU A 10 0.48 39.91 53.41
C LEU A 10 0.71 40.99 52.32
N LEU A 11 1.58 41.98 52.59
CA LEU A 11 1.91 43.08 51.67
C LEU A 11 3.20 42.85 50.86
N THR A 12 3.92 41.75 51.08
CA THR A 12 5.17 41.42 50.36
C THR A 12 4.99 40.36 49.26
N ALA A 13 3.77 39.91 48.98
CA ALA A 13 3.48 38.92 47.93
C ALA A 13 3.00 39.54 46.60
N SER A 14 3.08 40.86 46.44
CA SER A 14 2.58 41.58 45.25
C SER A 14 3.68 42.10 44.32
N THR A 15 4.89 41.54 44.39
CA THR A 15 5.92 41.72 43.36
C THR A 15 6.34 40.37 42.78
N ALA A 16 5.36 39.55 42.39
CA ALA A 16 5.57 38.66 41.26
C ALA A 16 5.52 39.57 40.02
N GLY A 17 6.67 40.17 39.68
CA GLY A 17 6.85 40.67 38.32
C GLY A 17 6.61 39.48 37.39
N CYS A 18 5.84 39.70 36.32
CA CYS A 18 5.76 38.74 35.24
C CYS A 18 7.19 38.33 34.90
N LEU A 19 7.51 37.04 35.09
CA LEU A 19 8.64 36.46 34.40
C LEU A 19 8.24 36.48 32.92
N GLU A 20 8.51 37.59 32.24
CA GLU A 20 8.79 37.56 30.81
C GLU A 20 10.06 36.73 30.68
N VAL A 21 9.87 35.41 30.56
CA VAL A 21 10.91 34.56 30.00
C VAL A 21 11.18 35.16 28.63
N PRO A 22 12.41 35.62 28.34
CA PRO A 22 12.76 36.03 26.99
C PRO A 22 12.44 34.83 26.11
N ILE A 23 11.44 34.96 25.24
CA ILE A 23 11.29 34.05 24.12
C ILE A 23 12.59 34.30 23.35
N GLU A 24 13.52 33.34 23.38
CA GLU A 24 14.64 33.35 22.45
C GLU A 24 14.01 33.59 21.08
N THR A 25 14.35 34.71 20.47
CA THR A 25 13.93 35.00 19.10
C THR A 25 14.59 33.92 18.27
N CYS A 26 13.85 32.86 17.95
CA CYS A 26 14.23 31.98 16.88
C CYS A 26 14.37 32.88 15.64
N GLU A 27 15.39 32.63 14.83
CA GLU A 27 15.59 33.33 13.57
C GLU A 27 15.52 32.30 12.45
N GLY A 28 14.80 32.62 11.38
CA GLY A 28 14.66 31.76 10.21
C GLY A 28 13.56 30.71 10.32
N THR A 29 13.67 29.67 9.48
CA THR A 29 12.67 28.60 9.33
C THR A 29 12.65 27.62 10.50
N ASP A 30 13.52 27.76 11.50
CA ASP A 30 13.47 26.94 12.71
C ASP A 30 12.45 27.44 13.74
N CYS A 31 11.73 28.51 13.39
CA CYS A 31 10.74 29.16 14.24
C CYS A 31 9.37 28.50 14.27
N PHE A 32 8.73 28.52 15.43
CA PHE A 32 7.29 28.26 15.57
C PHE A 32 6.66 29.35 16.46
N PRO A 33 5.48 29.89 16.09
CA PRO A 33 4.77 29.68 14.82
C PRO A 33 5.43 30.46 13.67
N TYR A 34 5.16 30.07 12.43
CA TYR A 34 5.50 30.91 11.28
C TYR A 34 4.59 32.13 11.18
N ASP A 35 5.16 33.24 10.72
CA ASP A 35 4.39 34.33 10.12
C ASP A 35 4.31 34.14 8.60
N SER A 36 3.59 35.04 7.92
CA SER A 36 3.42 34.95 6.46
C SER A 36 4.74 35.10 5.68
N SER A 37 5.78 35.74 6.24
CA SER A 37 7.08 35.85 5.59
C SER A 37 7.82 34.52 5.64
N LEU A 38 7.94 33.93 6.83
CA LEU A 38 8.60 32.65 7.04
C LEU A 38 7.89 31.51 6.31
N LEU A 39 6.55 31.54 6.25
CA LEU A 39 5.79 30.57 5.46
C LEU A 39 6.09 30.72 3.96
N ASN A 40 6.16 31.94 3.42
CA ASN A 40 6.53 32.14 2.02
C ASN A 40 7.97 31.70 1.73
N ASP A 41 8.90 31.90 2.68
CA ASP A 41 10.27 31.40 2.55
C ASP A 41 10.29 29.86 2.46
N LEU A 42 9.51 29.16 3.31
CA LEU A 42 9.34 27.71 3.21
C LEU A 42 8.77 27.29 1.86
N LEU A 43 7.65 27.90 1.43
CA LEU A 43 6.95 27.56 0.19
C LEU A 43 7.81 27.79 -1.06
N SER A 44 8.82 28.66 -0.97
CA SER A 44 9.74 28.96 -2.07
C SER A 44 10.70 27.81 -2.37
N ASN A 45 10.86 26.88 -1.42
CA ASN A 45 11.58 25.64 -1.62
C ASN A 45 10.68 24.58 -2.27
N GLN A 46 11.08 24.08 -3.45
CA GLN A 46 10.36 23.03 -4.18
C GLN A 46 10.34 21.70 -3.40
N ASP A 47 11.30 21.49 -2.50
CA ASP A 47 11.40 20.28 -1.68
C ASP A 47 10.68 20.44 -0.33
N SER A 48 9.93 21.54 -0.11
CA SER A 48 9.21 21.78 1.15
C SER A 48 8.09 20.78 1.42
N LEU A 49 7.62 20.07 0.38
CA LEU A 49 6.72 18.94 0.45
C LEU A 49 7.14 17.86 -0.55
N ASP A 50 8.17 17.10 -0.17
CA ASP A 50 8.62 15.90 -0.89
C ASP A 50 8.33 14.65 -0.06
N VAL A 51 7.29 13.91 -0.46
CA VAL A 51 6.89 12.66 0.21
C VAL A 51 7.94 11.56 0.10
N LEU A 52 8.73 11.50 -0.98
CA LEU A 52 9.80 10.49 -1.11
C LEU A 52 10.94 10.81 -0.14
N LEU A 53 11.30 12.08 -0.02
CA LEU A 53 12.26 12.52 0.99
C LEU A 53 11.74 12.21 2.41
N MET A 54 10.46 12.49 2.69
CA MET A 54 9.84 12.15 3.97
C MET A 54 9.84 10.64 4.23
N ALA A 55 9.56 9.81 3.22
CA ALA A 55 9.61 8.36 3.32
C ALA A 55 11.02 7.88 3.69
N SER A 56 12.07 8.47 3.12
CA SER A 56 13.46 8.14 3.47
C SER A 56 13.86 8.50 4.90
N GLN A 57 13.22 9.52 5.48
CA GLN A 57 13.58 10.08 6.78
C GLN A 57 12.77 9.51 7.94
N ASN A 58 11.63 8.86 7.66
CA ASN A 58 10.70 8.35 8.67
C ASN A 58 10.50 6.85 8.51
N SER A 59 10.71 6.08 9.58
CA SER A 59 10.44 4.62 9.60
C SER A 59 8.95 4.29 9.47
N LYS A 60 8.09 5.21 9.90
CA LYS A 60 6.64 5.11 9.80
C LYS A 60 6.08 6.34 9.14
N LEU A 61 5.39 6.14 8.02
CA LEU A 61 4.80 7.21 7.22
C LEU A 61 3.48 6.72 6.64
N ARG A 62 2.46 7.57 6.65
CA ARG A 62 1.20 7.34 5.95
C ARG A 62 0.78 8.61 5.24
N VAL A 63 0.47 8.49 3.95
CA VAL A 63 -0.01 9.58 3.12
C VAL A 63 -1.38 9.20 2.59
N LYS A 64 -2.36 10.06 2.87
CA LYS A 64 -3.72 9.95 2.35
C LYS A 64 -3.93 11.07 1.36
N SER A 65 -4.48 10.76 0.19
CA SER A 65 -4.88 11.77 -0.76
C SER A 65 -6.28 11.53 -1.30
N THR A 66 -6.99 12.62 -1.56
CA THR A 66 -8.31 12.62 -2.21
C THR A 66 -8.27 13.63 -3.34
N THR A 67 -8.62 13.19 -4.54
CA THR A 67 -8.71 14.04 -5.72
C THR A 67 -10.04 13.84 -6.41
N THR A 68 -10.76 14.93 -6.66
CA THR A 68 -11.94 14.91 -7.52
C THR A 68 -11.56 15.25 -8.95
N TYR A 69 -12.18 14.61 -9.93
CA TYR A 69 -12.03 14.96 -11.35
C TYR A 69 -13.40 14.99 -12.01
N GLU A 70 -13.57 15.88 -12.98
CA GLU A 70 -14.78 15.93 -13.79
C GLU A 70 -14.53 15.30 -15.16
N THR A 71 -15.47 14.47 -15.60
CA THR A 71 -15.61 14.06 -17.00
C THR A 71 -16.77 14.83 -17.62
N GLU A 72 -16.93 14.78 -18.95
CA GLU A 72 -18.03 15.49 -19.65
C GLU A 72 -19.44 15.14 -19.13
N THR A 73 -19.60 14.02 -18.41
CA THR A 73 -20.92 13.52 -17.96
C THR A 73 -21.01 13.16 -16.49
N GLN A 74 -19.89 13.03 -15.77
CA GLN A 74 -19.84 12.51 -14.40
C GLN A 74 -18.70 13.14 -13.60
N GLN A 75 -18.94 13.36 -12.31
CA GLN A 75 -17.89 13.64 -11.33
C GLN A 75 -17.35 12.32 -10.78
N GLY A 76 -16.03 12.23 -10.68
CA GLY A 76 -15.34 11.11 -10.07
C GLY A 76 -14.45 11.56 -8.93
N GLU A 77 -14.11 10.61 -8.07
CA GLU A 77 -13.29 10.83 -6.89
C GLU A 77 -12.38 9.62 -6.70
N ILE A 78 -11.10 9.90 -6.46
CA ILE A 78 -10.11 8.88 -6.11
C ILE A 78 -9.51 9.19 -4.75
N HIS A 79 -9.47 8.16 -3.91
CA HIS A 79 -8.82 8.17 -2.60
C HIS A 79 -7.66 7.19 -2.60
N TRP A 80 -6.55 7.62 -2.05
CA TRP A 80 -5.38 6.78 -1.77
C TRP A 80 -5.07 6.83 -0.28
N ASP A 81 -4.71 5.69 0.31
CA ASP A 81 -4.11 5.58 1.64
C ASP A 81 -2.90 4.66 1.51
N VAL A 82 -1.71 5.26 1.53
CA VAL A 82 -0.45 4.54 1.37
C VAL A 82 0.36 4.72 2.63
N ALA A 83 0.82 3.62 3.20
CA ALA A 83 1.53 3.64 4.46
C ALA A 83 2.65 2.61 4.51
N LYS A 84 3.66 2.92 5.33
CA LYS A 84 4.74 2.00 5.69
C LYS A 84 4.99 2.00 7.19
N ASP A 85 5.42 0.86 7.69
CA ASP A 85 5.91 0.64 9.04
C ASP A 85 7.15 -0.27 8.95
N ASP A 86 8.31 0.36 8.80
CA ASP A 86 9.61 -0.32 8.65
C ASP A 86 9.98 -1.13 9.90
N GLU A 87 9.41 -0.80 11.08
CA GLU A 87 9.66 -1.54 12.32
C GLU A 87 8.96 -2.90 12.34
N LYS A 88 7.79 -2.99 11.69
CA LYS A 88 7.04 -4.24 11.52
C LYS A 88 7.29 -4.92 10.18
N ASN A 89 8.06 -4.28 9.29
CA ASN A 89 8.23 -4.69 7.89
C ASN A 89 6.88 -4.82 7.17
N LEU A 90 5.98 -3.87 7.42
CA LEU A 90 4.64 -3.86 6.83
C LEU A 90 4.46 -2.61 5.97
N ARG A 91 3.78 -2.78 4.85
CA ARG A 91 3.27 -1.67 4.04
C ARG A 91 1.79 -1.87 3.76
N SER A 92 1.12 -0.79 3.42
CA SER A 92 -0.30 -0.76 3.09
C SER A 92 -0.50 0.12 1.86
N ILE A 93 -1.24 -0.38 0.88
CA ILE A 93 -1.65 0.39 -0.30
C ILE A 93 -3.15 0.18 -0.45
N ALA A 94 -3.92 1.25 -0.22
CA ALA A 94 -5.36 1.27 -0.42
C ALA A 94 -5.74 2.28 -1.51
N MET A 95 -6.70 1.90 -2.35
CA MET A 95 -7.28 2.74 -3.39
C MET A 95 -8.80 2.61 -3.35
N ARG A 96 -9.49 3.75 -3.33
CA ARG A 96 -10.93 3.81 -3.59
C ARG A 96 -11.22 4.77 -4.73
N PHE A 97 -11.80 4.26 -5.80
CA PHE A 97 -12.19 5.01 -6.99
C PHE A 97 -13.70 4.97 -7.16
N ASN A 98 -14.32 6.13 -7.27
CA ASN A 98 -15.76 6.28 -7.51
C ASN A 98 -15.97 7.07 -8.80
N LEU A 99 -16.74 6.51 -9.75
CA LEU A 99 -17.16 7.20 -10.97
C LEU A 99 -18.60 6.84 -11.30
N GLY A 100 -19.52 7.78 -11.05
CA GLY A 100 -20.96 7.57 -11.25
C GLY A 100 -21.51 6.42 -10.38
N THR A 101 -21.69 5.24 -10.98
CA THR A 101 -22.16 4.02 -10.27
C THR A 101 -21.09 2.95 -10.12
N ILE A 102 -19.90 3.18 -10.68
CA ILE A 102 -18.75 2.29 -10.54
C ILE A 102 -17.99 2.70 -9.29
N ALA A 103 -17.74 1.73 -8.41
CA ALA A 103 -16.87 1.88 -7.25
C ALA A 103 -15.87 0.72 -7.24
N ILE A 104 -14.59 1.05 -7.18
CA ILE A 104 -13.49 0.10 -6.97
C ILE A 104 -12.90 0.45 -5.60
N ASP A 105 -12.79 -0.53 -4.72
CA ASP A 105 -12.21 -0.35 -3.39
C ASP A 105 -11.29 -1.54 -3.12
N THR A 106 -10.00 -1.27 -3.05
CA THR A 106 -8.97 -2.28 -2.83
C THR A 106 -8.01 -1.83 -1.74
N GLU A 107 -7.47 -2.81 -1.04
CA GLU A 107 -6.43 -2.59 -0.04
C GLU A 107 -5.55 -3.81 0.06
N VAL A 108 -4.24 -3.61 0.16
CA VAL A 108 -3.26 -4.67 0.39
C VAL A 108 -2.37 -4.25 1.55
N ILE A 109 -2.21 -5.13 2.53
CA ILE A 109 -1.27 -5.00 3.64
C ILE A 109 -0.34 -6.23 3.58
N ASP A 110 0.93 -6.01 3.26
CA ASP A 110 1.93 -7.06 3.02
C ASP A 110 3.31 -6.67 3.58
N GLY A 111 4.31 -7.53 3.35
CA GLY A 111 5.69 -7.35 3.81
C GLY A 111 6.19 -8.41 4.78
N THR A 112 5.31 -9.35 5.16
CA THR A 112 5.67 -10.56 5.92
C THR A 112 5.13 -11.79 5.19
N GLU A 113 5.30 -12.99 5.76
CA GLU A 113 4.85 -14.24 5.14
C GLU A 113 3.33 -14.29 4.83
N LYS A 114 2.59 -13.40 5.47
CA LYS A 114 1.16 -13.22 5.28
C LYS A 114 0.86 -11.88 4.63
N THR A 115 -0.09 -11.92 3.72
CA THR A 115 -0.68 -10.74 3.09
C THR A 115 -2.15 -10.68 3.45
N ASN A 116 -2.65 -9.50 3.84
CA ASN A 116 -4.07 -9.26 3.87
C ASN A 116 -4.45 -8.38 2.70
N PHE A 117 -5.50 -8.76 1.98
CA PHE A 117 -6.00 -7.93 0.92
C PHE A 117 -7.52 -7.87 0.94
N ARG A 118 -8.05 -6.76 0.48
CA ARG A 118 -9.48 -6.48 0.38
C ARG A 118 -9.85 -6.19 -1.06
N ILE A 119 -10.91 -6.83 -1.51
CA ILE A 119 -11.59 -6.50 -2.77
C ILE A 119 -13.03 -6.16 -2.39
N GLY A 120 -13.45 -4.92 -2.66
CA GLY A 120 -14.72 -4.40 -2.18
C GLY A 120 -14.80 -4.38 -0.65
N ASN A 121 -15.67 -5.23 -0.08
CA ASN A 121 -15.91 -5.30 1.36
C ASN A 121 -15.42 -6.60 2.01
N VAL A 122 -14.74 -7.47 1.27
CA VAL A 122 -14.31 -8.78 1.77
C VAL A 122 -12.79 -8.81 1.89
N TRP A 123 -12.32 -9.17 3.08
CA TRP A 123 -10.90 -9.37 3.40
C TRP A 123 -10.49 -10.82 3.21
N HIS A 124 -9.28 -11.03 2.70
CA HIS A 124 -8.67 -12.33 2.45
C HIS A 124 -7.24 -12.40 2.98
N GLU A 125 -6.79 -13.61 3.33
CA GLU A 125 -5.39 -13.91 3.62
C GLU A 125 -4.74 -14.52 2.37
N GLY A 126 -3.66 -13.89 1.89
CA GLY A 126 -2.71 -14.47 0.95
C GLY A 126 -1.43 -14.90 1.68
N ARG A 127 -0.53 -15.54 0.95
CA ARG A 127 0.76 -16.03 1.48
C ARG A 127 1.90 -15.78 0.51
N ASP A 128 3.08 -15.59 1.07
CA ASP A 128 4.35 -15.51 0.34
C ASP A 128 5.47 -15.92 1.29
N GLN A 129 6.14 -17.04 1.06
CA GLN A 129 7.15 -17.57 1.98
C GLN A 129 8.40 -16.68 2.05
N ILE A 130 8.68 -15.90 1.00
CA ILE A 130 9.80 -14.95 0.95
C ILE A 130 9.26 -13.58 0.53
N PRO A 131 8.63 -12.84 1.45
CA PRO A 131 8.07 -11.54 1.13
C PRO A 131 9.15 -10.55 0.69
N ASN A 132 8.96 -9.97 -0.49
CA ASN A 132 9.84 -8.92 -1.00
C ASN A 132 9.34 -7.54 -0.53
N TYR A 133 9.56 -7.21 0.74
CA TYR A 133 9.22 -5.89 1.27
C TYR A 133 9.95 -4.78 0.50
N LYS A 134 9.17 -3.86 -0.05
CA LYS A 134 9.64 -2.63 -0.69
C LYS A 134 8.88 -1.45 -0.12
N ASP A 135 9.60 -0.36 0.15
CA ASP A 135 8.98 0.90 0.55
C ASP A 135 7.93 1.30 -0.52
N PRO A 136 6.63 1.40 -0.15
CA PRO A 136 5.55 1.56 -1.11
C PRO A 136 5.62 2.89 -1.85
N PHE A 137 6.21 3.93 -1.26
CA PHE A 137 6.31 5.24 -1.90
C PHE A 137 7.28 5.21 -3.07
N TYR A 138 8.41 4.52 -2.90
CA TYR A 138 9.39 4.33 -3.98
C TYR A 138 8.89 3.34 -5.04
N ASP A 139 8.22 2.26 -4.63
CA ASP A 139 7.62 1.28 -5.55
C ASP A 139 6.59 1.95 -6.46
N LEU A 140 5.64 2.70 -5.89
CA LEU A 140 4.63 3.44 -6.66
C LEU A 140 5.25 4.54 -7.54
N ALA A 141 6.27 5.25 -7.06
CA ALA A 141 6.95 6.27 -7.88
C ALA A 141 7.70 5.65 -9.08
N GLN A 142 8.30 4.47 -8.89
CA GLN A 142 8.91 3.71 -9.98
C GLN A 142 7.85 3.28 -10.99
N GLN A 143 6.75 2.67 -10.53
CA GLN A 143 5.67 2.22 -11.40
C GLN A 143 5.04 3.39 -12.19
N ALA A 144 4.85 4.55 -11.55
CA ALA A 144 4.38 5.76 -12.22
C ALA A 144 5.34 6.27 -13.30
N THR A 145 6.64 5.98 -13.19
CA THR A 145 7.64 6.31 -14.22
C THR A 145 7.64 5.30 -15.35
N GLU A 146 7.44 4.01 -15.05
CA GLU A 146 7.39 2.91 -16.01
C GLU A 146 6.09 2.92 -16.83
N GLU A 147 4.97 3.31 -16.22
CA GLU A 147 3.66 3.46 -16.85
C GLU A 147 3.02 4.84 -16.53
N PRO A 148 3.45 5.91 -17.24
CA PRO A 148 2.97 7.27 -16.97
C PRO A 148 1.48 7.50 -17.18
N ASP A 149 0.83 6.66 -18.00
CA ASP A 149 -0.60 6.75 -18.31
C ASP A 149 -1.48 6.00 -17.28
N GLY A 150 -0.87 5.36 -16.28
CA GLY A 150 -1.57 4.65 -15.21
C GLY A 150 -2.24 5.58 -14.19
N ILE A 151 -2.99 4.99 -13.25
CA ILE A 151 -3.64 5.73 -12.15
C ILE A 151 -2.77 5.59 -10.91
N TRP A 152 -2.09 6.67 -10.55
CA TRP A 152 -1.13 6.71 -9.45
C TRP A 152 -1.49 7.79 -8.43
N PRO A 153 -1.15 7.61 -7.14
CA PRO A 153 -1.34 8.66 -6.14
C PRO A 153 -0.46 9.87 -6.45
N SER A 154 -1.04 11.07 -6.35
CA SER A 154 -0.29 12.33 -6.41
C SER A 154 0.36 12.60 -5.05
N PHE A 155 1.56 12.10 -4.84
CA PHE A 155 2.33 12.35 -3.61
C PHE A 155 3.06 13.69 -3.60
N GLY A 156 3.18 14.36 -4.74
CA GLY A 156 3.80 15.67 -4.85
C GLY A 156 2.78 16.79 -4.97
N PHE A 157 3.07 17.93 -4.34
CA PHE A 157 2.37 19.19 -4.57
C PHE A 157 3.41 20.31 -4.72
N ASP A 158 3.36 21.04 -5.84
CA ASP A 158 4.27 22.16 -6.08
C ASP A 158 3.85 23.37 -5.25
N THR A 159 4.51 23.55 -4.11
CA THR A 159 4.27 24.66 -3.18
C THR A 159 4.55 26.03 -3.78
N THR A 160 5.35 26.12 -4.86
CA THR A 160 5.67 27.40 -5.49
C THR A 160 4.46 28.03 -6.18
N THR A 161 3.44 27.21 -6.48
CA THR A 161 2.18 27.65 -7.12
C THR A 161 1.31 28.52 -6.21
N ILE A 162 1.54 28.47 -4.90
CA ILE A 162 0.77 29.19 -3.87
C ILE A 162 1.60 30.26 -3.13
N LEU A 163 2.69 30.71 -3.76
CA LEU A 163 3.54 31.76 -3.22
C LEU A 163 2.88 33.14 -3.19
N GLY A 164 3.20 33.91 -2.16
CA GLY A 164 2.84 35.33 -2.07
C GLY A 164 1.36 35.58 -1.75
N LEU A 165 0.62 34.55 -1.35
CA LEU A 165 -0.74 34.69 -0.85
C LEU A 165 -0.78 35.40 0.51
N ASP A 166 -1.92 36.02 0.81
CA ASP A 166 -2.17 36.64 2.11
C ASP A 166 -2.66 35.58 3.10
N TRP A 167 -1.73 35.04 3.88
CA TRP A 167 -1.98 33.92 4.79
C TRP A 167 -2.59 34.37 6.11
N MET A 168 -3.71 33.76 6.48
CA MET A 168 -4.22 33.76 7.86
C MET A 168 -3.69 32.53 8.59
N ILE A 169 -2.89 32.75 9.64
CA ILE A 169 -2.20 31.67 10.37
C ILE A 169 -2.75 31.54 11.79
N THR A 170 -3.12 30.32 12.17
CA THR A 170 -3.50 29.94 13.53
C THR A 170 -2.58 28.83 14.01
N HIS A 171 -2.34 28.73 15.32
CA HIS A 171 -1.39 27.77 15.88
C HIS A 171 -1.78 27.30 17.27
N ASP A 172 -1.31 26.11 17.61
CA ASP A 172 -1.38 25.51 18.94
C ASP A 172 0.04 25.15 19.43
N LEU A 173 0.47 25.80 20.51
CA LEU A 173 1.80 25.60 21.10
C LEU A 173 1.95 24.23 21.78
N GLN A 174 0.86 23.55 22.14
CA GLN A 174 0.94 22.26 22.82
C GLN A 174 1.19 21.11 21.84
N SER A 175 0.48 21.11 20.71
CA SER A 175 0.64 20.11 19.65
C SER A 175 1.73 20.46 18.65
N LEU A 176 2.27 21.69 18.71
CA LEU A 176 3.18 22.27 17.70
C LEU A 176 2.58 22.20 16.30
N GLU A 177 1.26 22.41 16.21
CA GLU A 177 0.51 22.39 14.96
C GLU A 177 0.11 23.83 14.60
N GLN A 178 0.21 24.17 13.31
CA GLN A 178 -0.28 25.43 12.78
C GLN A 178 -1.04 25.20 11.48
N VAL A 179 -2.07 26.01 11.27
CA VAL A 179 -2.92 25.98 10.09
C VAL A 179 -2.84 27.35 9.43
N ALA A 180 -2.43 27.37 8.16
CA ALA A 180 -2.40 28.55 7.33
C ALA A 180 -3.46 28.44 6.25
N SER A 181 -4.36 29.43 6.17
CA SER A 181 -5.41 29.48 5.15
C SER A 181 -5.27 30.74 4.29
N ALA A 182 -5.46 30.60 2.99
CA ALA A 182 -5.52 31.71 2.05
C ALA A 182 -6.52 31.40 0.94
N ASP A 183 -6.89 32.41 0.17
CA ASP A 183 -7.71 32.27 -1.03
C ASP A 183 -6.94 32.86 -2.21
N ASN A 184 -6.88 32.12 -3.32
CA ASN A 184 -6.71 32.72 -4.64
C ASN A 184 -8.11 32.76 -5.28
N GLU A 185 -8.39 33.68 -6.20
CA GLU A 185 -9.77 33.91 -6.71
C GLU A 185 -10.53 32.66 -7.20
N THR A 186 -9.83 31.53 -7.40
CA THR A 186 -10.37 30.25 -7.85
C THR A 186 -10.45 29.18 -6.75
N HIS A 187 -9.60 29.21 -5.71
CA HIS A 187 -9.50 28.18 -4.68
C HIS A 187 -9.30 28.75 -3.27
N THR A 188 -9.94 28.10 -2.29
CA THR A 188 -9.53 28.17 -0.88
C THR A 188 -8.41 27.15 -0.65
N ILE A 189 -7.33 27.60 -0.03
CA ILE A 189 -6.10 26.83 0.19
C ILE A 189 -5.85 26.76 1.69
N ILE A 190 -5.62 25.55 2.20
CA ILE A 190 -5.29 25.30 3.61
C ILE A 190 -4.02 24.47 3.66
N LEU A 191 -3.06 24.92 4.45
CA LEU A 191 -1.83 24.20 4.77
C LEU A 191 -1.84 23.84 6.25
N VAL A 192 -1.52 22.58 6.55
CA VAL A 192 -1.30 22.11 7.92
C VAL A 192 0.19 21.85 8.08
N LEU A 193 0.80 22.49 9.07
CA LEU A 193 2.21 22.29 9.40
C LEU A 193 2.33 21.80 10.84
N LYS A 194 3.33 20.95 11.09
CA LYS A 194 3.56 20.36 12.40
C LYS A 194 5.04 20.21 12.71
N GLY A 195 5.37 20.37 13.98
CA GLY A 195 6.71 20.17 14.51
C GLY A 195 7.51 21.46 14.68
N MET A 196 8.79 21.29 15.03
CA MET A 196 9.76 22.36 15.22
C MET A 196 11.13 21.84 14.74
N PRO A 197 11.62 22.27 13.55
CA PRO A 197 10.99 23.23 12.63
C PRO A 197 9.60 22.77 12.11
N PRO A 198 8.68 23.70 11.82
CA PRO A 198 7.39 23.35 11.21
C PRO A 198 7.58 22.83 9.77
N GLU A 199 7.06 21.64 9.50
CA GLU A 199 7.04 20.98 8.19
C GLU A 199 5.60 20.82 7.70
N ILE A 200 5.38 20.90 6.38
CA ILE A 200 4.05 20.70 5.79
C ILE A 200 3.65 19.24 5.92
N ILE A 201 2.54 18.98 6.61
CA ILE A 201 1.93 17.64 6.77
C ILE A 201 0.53 17.55 6.18
N GLY A 202 0.02 18.65 5.61
CA GLY A 202 -1.27 18.63 4.93
C GLY A 202 -1.45 19.78 3.96
N VAL A 203 -2.13 19.51 2.86
CA VAL A 203 -2.54 20.47 1.83
C VAL A 203 -3.99 20.19 1.48
N GLU A 204 -4.84 21.20 1.55
CA GLU A 204 -6.23 21.13 1.12
C GLU A 204 -6.51 22.27 0.14
N LEU A 205 -7.06 21.93 -1.01
CA LEU A 205 -7.46 22.85 -2.07
C LEU A 205 -8.92 22.61 -2.37
N TYR A 206 -9.73 23.65 -2.22
CA TYR A 206 -11.15 23.63 -2.53
C TYR A 206 -11.44 24.65 -3.63
N GLY A 207 -11.72 24.15 -4.83
CA GLY A 207 -12.05 24.98 -5.99
C GLY A 207 -13.48 25.50 -5.92
N ASN A 208 -13.68 26.71 -6.43
CA ASN A 208 -15.00 27.33 -6.58
C ASN A 208 -15.91 26.57 -7.58
N ASP A 209 -15.33 25.70 -8.40
CA ASP A 209 -16.01 24.80 -9.33
C ASP A 209 -16.42 23.46 -8.68
N GLY A 210 -16.11 23.26 -7.39
CA GLY A 210 -16.38 22.01 -6.68
C GLY A 210 -15.26 20.98 -6.79
N SER A 211 -14.15 21.31 -7.47
CA SER A 211 -12.94 20.49 -7.42
C SER A 211 -12.33 20.50 -6.02
N THR A 212 -11.74 19.38 -5.62
CA THR A 212 -11.10 19.19 -4.32
C THR A 212 -9.84 18.36 -4.48
N PHE A 213 -8.77 18.81 -3.83
CA PHE A 213 -7.56 18.06 -3.59
C PHE A 213 -7.22 18.13 -2.11
N VAL A 214 -7.09 16.98 -1.45
CA VAL A 214 -6.67 16.89 -0.06
C VAL A 214 -5.51 15.92 0.02
N LEU A 215 -4.45 16.32 0.70
CA LEU A 215 -3.30 15.48 1.02
C LEU A 215 -3.01 15.62 2.51
N LYS A 216 -2.89 14.48 3.21
CA LYS A 216 -2.61 14.42 4.65
C LYS A 216 -1.49 13.42 4.92
N ILE A 217 -0.55 13.80 5.77
CA ILE A 217 0.62 13.03 6.14
C ILE A 217 0.60 12.75 7.65
N GLU A 218 0.71 11.48 8.02
CA GLU A 218 0.82 10.98 9.38
C GLU A 218 2.21 10.33 9.55
N ARG A 219 2.85 10.50 10.72
CA ARG A 219 4.22 10.04 11.00
C ARG A 219 4.33 9.40 12.38
N GLY A 220 5.33 8.53 12.54
CA GLY A 220 5.67 7.95 13.85
C GLY A 220 4.50 7.17 14.44
N ASP A 221 4.16 7.46 15.70
CA ASP A 221 3.12 6.74 16.45
C ASP A 221 1.68 6.94 15.92
N GLU A 222 1.46 7.92 15.03
CA GLU A 222 0.17 8.11 14.36
C GLU A 222 -0.09 7.04 13.29
N VAL A 223 0.97 6.34 12.86
CA VAL A 223 0.89 5.27 11.87
C VAL A 223 0.92 3.92 12.58
N ASP A 224 -0.20 3.20 12.50
CA ASP A 224 -0.31 1.83 12.98
C ASP A 224 -0.78 0.92 11.85
N LEU A 225 0.10 0.01 11.43
CA LEU A 225 -0.18 -1.08 10.50
C LEU A 225 -0.22 -2.40 11.23
N ALA A 226 -1.22 -3.22 10.93
CA ALA A 226 -1.38 -4.53 11.51
C ALA A 226 -2.07 -5.46 10.52
N LEU A 227 -1.65 -6.73 10.54
CA LEU A 227 -2.35 -7.79 9.86
C LEU A 227 -3.55 -8.24 10.71
N GLN A 228 -4.67 -8.47 10.02
CA GLN A 228 -5.83 -9.15 10.55
C GLN A 228 -5.57 -10.66 10.66
N SER A 229 -6.29 -11.29 11.58
CA SER A 229 -6.24 -12.74 11.81
C SER A 229 -7.56 -13.38 11.39
N ASP A 230 -7.53 -14.70 11.18
CA ASP A 230 -8.71 -15.52 10.90
C ASP A 230 -9.50 -15.10 9.63
N LEU A 231 -8.79 -14.55 8.64
CA LEU A 231 -9.38 -14.24 7.33
C LEU A 231 -9.53 -15.50 6.46
N PRO A 232 -10.52 -15.53 5.53
CA PRO A 232 -10.60 -16.58 4.52
C PRO A 232 -9.34 -16.55 3.64
N ARG A 233 -8.72 -17.72 3.46
CA ARG A 233 -7.54 -17.89 2.63
C ARG A 233 -7.91 -17.81 1.15
N ALA A 234 -7.13 -17.06 0.38
CA ALA A 234 -7.27 -17.01 -1.06
C ALA A 234 -6.28 -18.00 -1.71
N PRO A 235 -6.73 -18.81 -2.70
CA PRO A 235 -5.81 -19.63 -3.45
C PRO A 235 -4.87 -18.76 -4.28
N ILE A 236 -3.67 -19.26 -4.56
CA ILE A 236 -2.80 -18.58 -5.51
C ILE A 236 -3.40 -18.60 -6.92
N GLU A 237 -3.22 -17.51 -7.69
CA GLU A 237 -3.60 -17.49 -9.09
C GLU A 237 -2.50 -18.14 -9.95
N PHE A 238 -2.72 -19.40 -10.34
CA PHE A 238 -1.84 -20.12 -11.25
C PHE A 238 -2.62 -21.12 -12.11
N ASN A 239 -2.36 -21.11 -13.42
CA ASN A 239 -3.01 -21.98 -14.40
C ASN A 239 -1.97 -22.75 -15.21
N ILE A 240 -2.29 -24.00 -15.54
CA ILE A 240 -1.46 -24.87 -16.38
C ILE A 240 -1.61 -24.48 -17.85
N ASP A 241 -0.49 -24.51 -18.58
CA ASP A 241 -0.45 -24.23 -20.01
C ASP A 241 -1.23 -25.29 -20.81
N GLN A 242 -1.60 -24.92 -22.03
CA GLN A 242 -2.37 -25.79 -22.92
C GLN A 242 -1.58 -27.05 -23.32
N ALA A 243 -2.33 -28.14 -23.50
CA ALA A 243 -1.78 -29.42 -23.95
C ALA A 243 -1.17 -29.33 -25.36
N LEU A 244 -0.07 -30.06 -25.57
CA LEU A 244 0.53 -30.28 -26.88
C LEU A 244 0.56 -31.80 -27.17
N GLN A 245 0.18 -32.18 -28.39
CA GLN A 245 0.39 -33.55 -28.86
C GLN A 245 1.78 -33.69 -29.47
N LEU A 246 2.50 -34.72 -29.04
CA LEU A 246 3.81 -35.07 -29.53
C LEU A 246 3.72 -36.08 -30.70
N GLY A 247 4.74 -36.11 -31.54
CA GLY A 247 4.78 -36.96 -32.74
C GLY A 247 4.82 -38.47 -32.47
N ASP A 248 5.03 -38.87 -31.22
CA ASP A 248 4.97 -40.26 -30.75
C ASP A 248 3.59 -40.69 -30.24
N GLY A 249 2.60 -39.80 -30.30
CA GLY A 249 1.23 -40.04 -29.86
C GLY A 249 0.97 -39.76 -28.38
N SER A 250 1.98 -39.27 -27.64
CA SER A 250 1.78 -38.80 -26.26
C SER A 250 1.28 -37.35 -26.21
N THR A 251 0.61 -36.99 -25.12
CA THR A 251 0.16 -35.62 -24.81
C THR A 251 0.99 -35.07 -23.66
N ILE A 252 1.38 -33.80 -23.74
CA ILE A 252 2.18 -33.10 -22.72
C ILE A 252 1.53 -31.77 -22.33
N TRP A 253 1.53 -31.47 -21.03
CA TRP A 253 1.28 -30.15 -20.45
C TRP A 253 2.57 -29.71 -19.78
N ALA A 254 3.21 -28.69 -20.31
CA ALA A 254 4.47 -28.22 -19.75
C ALA A 254 4.63 -26.72 -19.98
N GLY A 255 5.25 -26.07 -19.00
CA GLY A 255 5.41 -24.63 -19.00
C GLY A 255 6.37 -24.17 -17.92
N TYR A 256 6.71 -22.89 -18.00
CA TYR A 256 7.46 -22.20 -16.94
C TYR A 256 6.48 -21.37 -16.12
N VAL A 257 6.71 -21.28 -14.81
CA VAL A 257 6.02 -20.32 -13.97
C VAL A 257 6.33 -18.90 -14.49
N PRO A 258 5.32 -18.07 -14.78
CA PRO A 258 5.53 -16.77 -15.41
C PRO A 258 6.45 -15.85 -14.60
N LEU A 259 7.23 -15.01 -15.26
CA LEU A 259 8.10 -14.02 -14.60
C LEU A 259 7.33 -12.98 -13.78
N GLY A 260 6.04 -12.79 -14.06
CA GLY A 260 5.16 -11.91 -13.28
C GLY A 260 4.55 -12.58 -12.04
N PHE A 261 4.88 -13.85 -11.77
CA PHE A 261 4.49 -14.53 -10.55
C PHE A 261 5.43 -14.09 -9.43
N THR A 262 4.89 -13.48 -8.37
CA THR A 262 5.69 -12.79 -7.34
C THR A 262 5.52 -13.41 -5.94
N SER A 263 5.01 -14.63 -5.84
CA SER A 263 4.73 -15.28 -4.57
C SER A 263 5.50 -16.57 -4.44
N GLU A 264 6.16 -16.76 -3.30
CA GLU A 264 6.97 -17.93 -3.08
C GLU A 264 6.14 -18.93 -2.28
N ILE A 265 5.90 -20.12 -2.84
CA ILE A 265 4.92 -21.07 -2.29
C ILE A 265 5.60 -22.38 -1.94
N ASP A 266 5.26 -22.97 -0.80
CA ASP A 266 5.71 -24.33 -0.49
C ASP A 266 5.10 -25.30 -1.53
N ALA A 267 5.96 -25.98 -2.29
CA ALA A 267 5.55 -26.93 -3.32
C ALA A 267 4.62 -28.04 -2.77
N ALA A 268 4.73 -28.37 -1.47
CA ALA A 268 3.83 -29.34 -0.83
C ALA A 268 2.37 -28.86 -0.77
N GLU A 269 2.14 -27.55 -0.84
CA GLU A 269 0.81 -26.94 -0.78
C GLU A 269 0.09 -26.91 -2.12
N LEU A 270 0.75 -27.27 -3.23
CA LEU A 270 0.13 -27.29 -4.55
C LEU A 270 0.01 -28.71 -5.10
N THR A 271 -1.11 -29.00 -5.75
CA THR A 271 -1.35 -30.30 -6.39
C THR A 271 -2.01 -30.11 -7.73
N PHE A 272 -1.46 -30.73 -8.77
CA PHE A 272 -2.08 -30.78 -10.08
C PHE A 272 -3.00 -31.98 -10.17
N HIS A 273 -4.26 -31.74 -10.53
CA HIS A 273 -5.27 -32.76 -10.73
C HIS A 273 -5.57 -32.91 -12.21
N VAL A 274 -5.45 -34.14 -12.71
CA VAL A 274 -5.94 -34.52 -14.04
C VAL A 274 -7.42 -34.87 -13.92
N ILE A 275 -8.27 -34.12 -14.61
CA ILE A 275 -9.71 -34.19 -14.50
C ILE A 275 -10.30 -34.70 -15.81
N GLU A 276 -11.06 -35.80 -15.72
CA GLU A 276 -11.90 -36.33 -16.79
C GLU A 276 -13.36 -36.25 -16.31
N SER A 277 -14.22 -35.54 -17.05
CA SER A 277 -15.66 -35.49 -16.75
C SER A 277 -15.98 -35.21 -15.26
N GLU A 278 -15.33 -34.19 -14.68
CA GLU A 278 -15.45 -33.77 -13.27
C GLU A 278 -14.84 -34.73 -12.22
N SER A 279 -14.15 -35.79 -12.64
CA SER A 279 -13.48 -36.73 -11.74
C SER A 279 -11.97 -36.66 -11.87
N THR A 280 -11.27 -36.61 -10.74
CA THR A 280 -9.80 -36.74 -10.73
C THR A 280 -9.41 -38.18 -11.04
N ILE A 281 -8.62 -38.38 -12.09
CA ILE A 281 -8.10 -39.70 -12.50
C ILE A 281 -6.62 -39.89 -12.14
N ALA A 282 -5.91 -38.78 -11.92
CA ALA A 282 -4.51 -38.72 -11.53
C ALA A 282 -4.24 -37.41 -10.78
N GLU A 283 -3.35 -37.44 -9.80
CA GLU A 283 -2.92 -36.25 -9.04
C GLU A 283 -1.40 -36.23 -8.86
N PHE A 284 -0.82 -35.04 -8.77
CA PHE A 284 0.62 -34.80 -8.66
C PHE A 284 0.91 -33.67 -7.68
N ASN A 285 1.50 -33.99 -6.54
CA ASN A 285 1.96 -32.97 -5.60
C ASN A 285 3.33 -32.45 -6.03
N LEU A 286 3.54 -31.13 -6.00
CA LEU A 286 4.78 -30.54 -6.52
C LEU A 286 5.99 -30.91 -5.65
N ALA A 287 5.82 -31.22 -4.36
CA ALA A 287 6.90 -31.65 -3.48
C ALA A 287 7.50 -33.02 -3.86
N ASP A 288 6.82 -33.82 -4.68
CA ASP A 288 7.33 -35.12 -5.12
C ASP A 288 8.49 -34.98 -6.14
N LEU A 289 8.62 -33.80 -6.78
CA LEU A 289 9.56 -33.45 -7.86
C LEU A 289 9.45 -34.30 -9.14
N SER A 290 9.11 -35.58 -9.02
CA SER A 290 8.81 -36.46 -10.12
C SER A 290 7.93 -37.61 -9.67
N SER A 291 6.98 -38.01 -10.49
CA SER A 291 6.09 -39.14 -10.21
C SER A 291 5.72 -39.87 -11.50
N ASN A 292 5.43 -41.16 -11.38
CA ASN A 292 4.88 -41.95 -12.48
C ASN A 292 3.78 -42.85 -11.93
N GLN A 293 2.59 -42.72 -12.49
CA GLN A 293 1.40 -43.48 -12.10
C GLN A 293 0.69 -44.06 -13.32
N THR A 294 -0.10 -45.10 -13.09
CA THR A 294 -0.95 -45.70 -14.11
C THR A 294 -2.39 -45.60 -13.65
N ASP A 295 -3.26 -45.04 -14.49
CA ASP A 295 -4.67 -44.85 -14.16
C ASP A 295 -5.48 -46.16 -14.30
N SER A 296 -6.78 -46.09 -14.02
CA SER A 296 -7.68 -47.23 -14.14
C SER A 296 -7.88 -47.76 -15.56
N ASN A 297 -7.57 -46.96 -16.58
CA ASN A 297 -7.65 -47.32 -17.99
C ASN A 297 -6.35 -48.00 -18.48
N GLY A 298 -5.30 -47.99 -17.65
CA GLY A 298 -4.00 -48.55 -17.96
C GLY A 298 -3.07 -47.57 -18.67
N ASP A 299 -3.44 -46.28 -18.76
CA ASP A 299 -2.59 -45.24 -19.30
C ASP A 299 -1.62 -44.75 -18.23
N TRP A 300 -0.36 -44.50 -18.64
CA TRP A 300 0.65 -43.95 -17.76
C TRP A 300 0.58 -42.43 -17.75
N TRP A 301 0.95 -41.87 -16.62
CA TRP A 301 1.07 -40.44 -16.39
C TRP A 301 2.39 -40.18 -15.68
N GLU A 302 3.24 -39.39 -16.30
CA GLU A 302 4.54 -38.98 -15.80
C GLU A 302 4.47 -37.50 -15.44
N PHE A 303 5.00 -37.14 -14.27
CA PHE A 303 5.10 -35.78 -13.78
C PHE A 303 6.54 -35.47 -13.41
N ILE A 304 6.98 -34.26 -13.73
CA ILE A 304 8.25 -33.70 -13.32
C ILE A 304 8.04 -32.23 -12.95
N TYR A 305 8.67 -31.82 -11.86
CA TYR A 305 8.80 -30.44 -11.40
C TYR A 305 10.28 -30.12 -11.17
N TRP A 306 10.73 -29.02 -11.74
CA TRP A 306 12.08 -28.50 -11.57
C TRP A 306 12.01 -27.10 -10.98
N ASP A 307 12.45 -26.99 -9.73
CA ASP A 307 12.85 -25.74 -9.11
C ASP A 307 14.14 -25.25 -9.79
N TYR A 308 13.97 -24.36 -10.77
CA TYR A 308 15.08 -23.82 -11.57
C TYR A 308 15.81 -22.72 -10.81
N SER A 309 15.10 -22.01 -9.93
CA SER A 309 15.66 -20.96 -9.09
C SER A 309 16.57 -21.55 -8.00
N GLY A 310 16.28 -22.77 -7.56
CA GLY A 310 16.95 -23.49 -6.48
C GLY A 310 16.63 -22.93 -5.09
N ASP A 311 15.54 -22.17 -4.96
CA ASP A 311 15.12 -21.54 -3.71
C ASP A 311 14.27 -22.45 -2.81
N GLY A 312 13.82 -23.60 -3.34
CA GLY A 312 13.01 -24.59 -2.63
C GLY A 312 11.51 -24.30 -2.62
N TYR A 313 11.05 -23.29 -3.34
CA TYR A 313 9.65 -22.90 -3.46
C TYR A 313 9.13 -23.17 -4.88
N PHE A 314 7.83 -22.99 -5.05
CA PHE A 314 7.19 -22.77 -6.33
C PHE A 314 7.19 -21.27 -6.59
N SER A 315 8.06 -20.83 -7.51
CA SER A 315 8.31 -19.43 -7.80
C SER A 315 8.54 -19.20 -9.30
N ALA A 316 8.73 -17.94 -9.70
CA ALA A 316 8.91 -17.57 -11.10
C ALA A 316 10.08 -18.30 -11.76
N SER A 317 9.89 -18.74 -13.02
CA SER A 317 10.85 -19.51 -13.84
C SER A 317 10.99 -20.99 -13.51
N ASP A 318 10.33 -21.50 -12.48
CA ASP A 318 10.28 -22.95 -12.26
C ASP A 318 9.55 -23.65 -13.39
N TYR A 319 9.82 -24.93 -13.58
CA TYR A 319 9.30 -25.71 -14.70
C TYR A 319 8.49 -26.90 -14.22
N TYR A 320 7.37 -27.13 -14.90
CA TYR A 320 6.56 -28.32 -14.69
C TYR A 320 6.30 -29.01 -16.02
N GLU A 321 6.15 -30.33 -15.95
CA GLU A 321 5.78 -31.18 -17.07
C GLU A 321 4.89 -32.33 -16.58
N ILE A 322 3.75 -32.52 -17.24
CA ILE A 322 2.91 -33.72 -17.13
C ILE A 322 2.79 -34.32 -18.51
N ARG A 323 3.05 -35.62 -18.64
CA ARG A 323 2.99 -36.35 -19.90
C ARG A 323 2.20 -37.64 -19.75
N THR A 324 1.47 -38.02 -20.79
CA THR A 324 0.68 -39.25 -20.81
C THR A 324 0.61 -39.87 -22.20
N ASN A 325 0.33 -41.18 -22.28
CA ASN A 325 -0.14 -41.84 -23.50
C ASN A 325 -1.67 -41.91 -23.60
N SER A 326 -2.40 -41.35 -22.63
CA SER A 326 -3.86 -41.37 -22.66
C SER A 326 -4.40 -40.60 -23.86
N THR A 327 -5.51 -41.12 -24.40
CA THR A 327 -6.25 -40.49 -25.50
C THR A 327 -7.54 -39.82 -25.03
N LEU A 328 -7.75 -39.79 -23.72
CA LEU A 328 -8.89 -39.15 -23.08
C LEU A 328 -8.78 -37.63 -23.21
N ASP A 329 -9.94 -36.99 -23.28
CA ASP A 329 -10.06 -35.53 -23.24
C ASP A 329 -10.07 -35.11 -21.77
N VAL A 330 -8.97 -34.50 -21.31
CA VAL A 330 -8.75 -34.16 -19.90
C VAL A 330 -8.28 -32.72 -19.76
N GLU A 331 -8.53 -32.17 -18.58
CA GLU A 331 -8.00 -30.88 -18.14
C GLU A 331 -7.05 -31.10 -16.95
N ILE A 332 -6.03 -30.25 -16.82
CA ILE A 332 -5.19 -30.21 -15.62
C ILE A 332 -5.50 -28.93 -14.87
N ARG A 333 -5.97 -29.08 -13.62
CA ARG A 333 -6.30 -27.96 -12.73
C ARG A 333 -5.42 -27.99 -11.50
N THR A 334 -5.07 -26.82 -10.98
CA THR A 334 -4.26 -26.69 -9.77
C THR A 334 -5.16 -26.53 -8.56
N PHE A 335 -4.93 -27.36 -7.55
CA PHE A 335 -5.56 -27.26 -6.24
C PHE A 335 -4.56 -26.69 -5.24
N ASP A 336 -4.98 -25.64 -4.55
CA ASP A 336 -4.25 -25.02 -3.46
C ASP A 336 -4.69 -25.66 -2.14
N ASN A 337 -3.83 -26.51 -1.57
CA ASN A 337 -4.11 -27.24 -0.33
C ASN A 337 -4.15 -26.32 0.89
N TRP A 338 -3.41 -25.21 0.87
CA TRP A 338 -3.40 -24.23 1.97
C TRP A 338 -4.72 -23.45 2.03
N ALA A 339 -5.21 -23.00 0.88
CA ALA A 339 -6.52 -22.33 0.76
C ALA A 339 -7.69 -23.32 0.75
N ASN A 340 -7.43 -24.60 0.48
CA ASN A 340 -8.42 -25.64 0.26
C ASN A 340 -9.42 -25.23 -0.85
N SER A 341 -8.89 -24.78 -1.99
CA SER A 341 -9.65 -24.26 -3.13
C SER A 341 -8.89 -24.46 -4.45
N TRP A 342 -9.62 -24.49 -5.57
CA TRP A 342 -9.01 -24.45 -6.91
C TRP A 342 -8.47 -23.05 -7.21
N THR A 343 -7.34 -22.98 -7.91
CA THR A 343 -6.66 -21.71 -8.26
C THR A 343 -7.39 -20.89 -9.33
N ASP A 344 -8.27 -21.53 -10.10
CA ASP A 344 -9.11 -20.90 -11.12
C ASP A 344 -10.42 -20.32 -10.54
N THR A 345 -10.67 -20.51 -9.24
CA THR A 345 -11.81 -19.92 -8.55
C THR A 345 -11.51 -18.44 -8.33
N GLN A 346 -12.03 -17.58 -9.20
CA GLN A 346 -11.95 -16.13 -9.02
C GLN A 346 -12.49 -15.74 -7.63
N VAL A 347 -11.72 -14.96 -6.88
CA VAL A 347 -12.18 -14.33 -5.63
C VAL A 347 -13.33 -13.38 -6.02
N GLN A 348 -14.56 -13.76 -5.69
CA GLN A 348 -15.75 -13.02 -6.12
C GLN A 348 -15.87 -11.70 -5.33
N SER A 349 -16.05 -10.60 -6.06
CA SER A 349 -16.34 -9.24 -5.57
C SER A 349 -17.70 -9.10 -4.90
#